data_AF-A0A9D2ABJ0-F1
#
_entry.id   AF-A0A9D2ABJ0-F1
#
_cell.length_a   1.000
_cell.length_b   1.000
_cell.length_c   1.000
_cell.angle_alpha   90.00
_cell.angle_beta   90.00
_cell.angle_gamma   90.00
#
_symmetry.space_group_name_H-M   'P 1'
#
loop_
_entity.id
_entity.type
_entity.pdbx_description
1 polymer ?
#
loop_
_entity_poly.entity_id
_entity_poly.type
_entity_poly.pdbx_seq_one_letter_code
_entity_poly.pdbx_strand_id
1 'polypeptide(L)'
;MKKHIQFLVAFILFTSLYYSCNYKEEDYIFLGKSRYITSFSDTLFLKGEKVTIENMGAINIDIIDSFLVFSSGSLDTFYNVYSKYTYQHYGHFIPQGRGDNELPTISYPIFWSNEKGHSLIYLDNRATGTVKAWDITQSCAKRTTVFSPTPIDISPVPGFQALYPLQGSV
;
A
#
# COMPACT_ATOMS: atom_id res chain seq x y z
N MET A 1 52.85 14.85 38.43
CA MET A 1 51.63 15.34 37.73
C MET A 1 51.06 14.35 36.72
N LYS A 2 51.79 13.91 35.67
CA LYS A 2 51.25 12.98 34.63
C LYS A 2 50.63 11.67 35.17
N LYS A 3 51.26 11.03 36.17
CA LYS A 3 50.74 9.78 36.78
C LYS A 3 49.40 9.96 37.51
N HIS A 4 49.17 11.10 38.16
CA HIS A 4 47.90 11.38 38.85
C HIS A 4 46.76 11.66 37.86
N ILE A 5 47.07 12.31 36.74
CA ILE A 5 46.10 12.54 35.65
C ILE A 5 45.72 11.21 34.99
N GLN A 6 46.69 10.33 34.73
CA GLN A 6 46.42 8.98 34.20
C GLN A 6 45.56 8.14 35.15
N PHE A 7 45.82 8.22 36.46
CA PHE A 7 45.02 7.52 37.46
C PHE A 7 43.59 8.06 37.55
N LEU A 8 43.42 9.38 37.47
CA LEU A 8 42.10 10.02 37.44
C LEU A 8 41.30 9.61 36.20
N VAL A 9 41.93 9.61 35.02
CA VAL A 9 41.29 9.19 33.76
C VAL A 9 40.90 7.72 33.81
N ALA A 10 41.77 6.84 34.33
CA ALA A 10 41.46 5.43 34.52
C ALA A 10 40.31 5.22 35.50
N PHE A 11 40.26 5.99 36.60
CA PHE A 11 39.19 5.92 37.58
C PHE A 11 37.84 6.39 37.01
N ILE A 12 37.84 7.45 36.20
CA ILE A 12 36.64 7.94 35.51
C ILE A 12 36.14 6.90 34.49
N LEU A 13 37.04 6.30 33.71
CA LEU A 13 36.68 5.23 32.76
C LEU A 13 36.14 3.99 33.46
N PHE A 14 36.75 3.60 34.58
CA PHE A 14 36.31 2.42 35.33
C PHE A 14 34.94 2.64 35.99
N THR A 15 34.71 3.83 36.54
CA THR A 15 33.40 4.18 37.12
C THR A 15 32.33 4.32 36.05
N SER A 16 32.61 4.92 34.89
CA SER A 16 31.63 5.02 33.80
C SER A 16 31.24 3.65 33.24
N LEU A 17 32.20 2.73 33.09
CA LEU A 17 31.92 1.34 32.70
C LEU A 17 31.09 0.60 33.75
N TYR A 18 31.35 0.84 35.04
CA TYR A 18 30.59 0.23 36.13
C TYR A 18 29.14 0.73 36.20
N TYR A 19 28.90 2.02 35.92
CA TYR A 19 27.54 2.58 35.86
C TYR A 19 26.79 2.12 34.60
N SER A 20 27.45 2.04 33.45
CA SER A 20 26.82 1.57 32.20
C SER A 20 26.44 0.08 32.20
N CYS A 21 26.98 -0.73 33.10
CA CYS A 21 26.60 -2.13 33.26
C CYS A 21 25.45 -2.37 34.24
N ASN A 22 25.02 -1.36 35.00
CA ASN A 22 23.85 -1.45 35.88
C ASN A 22 22.56 -1.07 35.13
N TYR A 23 22.29 -1.80 34.03
CA TYR A 23 21.00 -1.74 33.36
C TYR A 23 19.89 -2.16 34.32
N LYS A 24 18.87 -1.31 34.47
CA LYS A 24 17.70 -1.65 35.29
C LYS A 24 16.62 -2.23 34.39
N GLU A 25 15.77 -3.06 34.97
CA GLU A 25 14.61 -3.69 34.30
C GLU A 25 13.61 -2.67 33.70
N GLU A 26 13.79 -1.38 34.00
CA GLU A 26 13.00 -0.26 33.50
C GLU A 26 13.54 0.32 32.16
N ASP A 27 14.72 -0.10 31.71
CA ASP A 27 15.37 0.35 30.46
C ASP A 27 14.86 -0.37 29.19
N TYR A 28 13.82 -1.22 29.30
CA TYR A 28 13.22 -1.85 28.13
C TYR A 28 12.47 -0.81 27.29
N ILE A 29 12.91 -0.65 26.04
CA ILE A 29 12.22 0.10 24.96
C ILE A 29 10.77 -0.34 24.72
N PHE A 30 10.37 -1.51 25.24
CA PHE A 30 9.00 -1.98 25.23
C PHE A 30 8.42 -1.93 26.65
N LEU A 31 7.42 -1.08 26.86
CA LEU A 31 6.62 -1.06 28.08
C LEU A 31 5.78 -2.34 28.15
N GLY A 32 6.28 -3.38 28.83
CA GLY A 32 5.54 -4.62 29.09
C GLY A 32 6.41 -5.88 29.10
N LYS A 33 5.86 -6.98 29.63
CA LYS A 33 6.54 -8.28 29.63
C LYS A 33 6.64 -8.80 28.19
N SER A 34 7.86 -8.98 27.70
CA SER A 34 8.13 -9.68 26.43
C SER A 34 7.50 -11.07 26.43
N ARG A 35 6.71 -11.36 25.39
CA ARG A 35 6.18 -12.71 25.14
C ARG A 35 7.03 -13.38 24.08
N TYR A 36 7.62 -14.52 24.43
CA TYR A 36 8.38 -15.35 23.51
C TYR A 36 7.44 -16.42 22.93
N ILE A 37 7.26 -16.42 21.61
CA ILE A 37 6.54 -17.49 20.91
C ILE A 37 7.55 -18.61 20.65
N THR A 38 7.48 -19.69 21.43
CA THR A 38 8.41 -20.83 21.36
C THR A 38 8.00 -21.88 20.33
N SER A 39 6.74 -21.89 19.94
CA SER A 39 6.20 -22.67 18.84
C SER A 39 4.84 -22.11 18.41
N PHE A 40 4.51 -22.27 17.14
CA PHE A 40 3.15 -22.07 16.66
C PHE A 40 2.37 -23.37 16.90
N SER A 41 1.21 -23.27 17.53
CA SER A 41 0.42 -24.43 17.99
C SER A 41 -0.12 -25.28 16.84
N ASP A 42 -0.34 -24.66 15.66
CA ASP A 42 -1.06 -25.28 14.56
C ASP A 42 -0.33 -25.06 13.23
N THR A 43 -0.07 -26.16 12.52
CA THR A 43 0.33 -26.13 11.11
C THR A 43 -0.93 -26.09 10.26
N LEU A 44 -1.22 -24.94 9.66
CA LEU A 44 -2.36 -24.78 8.74
C LEU A 44 -1.99 -25.32 7.36
N PHE A 45 -2.62 -26.42 6.95
CA PHE A 45 -2.50 -26.92 5.57
C PHE A 45 -3.55 -26.24 4.68
N LEU A 46 -3.10 -25.26 3.89
CA LEU A 46 -3.94 -24.61 2.89
C LEU A 46 -4.17 -25.55 1.71
N LYS A 47 -5.41 -26.01 1.52
CA LYS A 47 -5.82 -26.78 0.35
C LYS A 47 -6.53 -25.83 -0.62
N GLY A 48 -5.81 -25.39 -1.65
CA GLY A 48 -6.39 -24.61 -2.74
C GLY A 48 -7.03 -25.50 -3.81
N GLU A 49 -7.94 -24.91 -4.59
CA GLU A 49 -8.43 -25.48 -5.85
C GLU A 49 -7.94 -24.64 -7.03
N LYS A 50 -7.75 -25.30 -8.19
CA LYS A 50 -7.43 -24.58 -9.42
C LYS A 50 -8.70 -23.94 -9.97
N VAL A 51 -8.71 -22.61 -10.02
CA VAL A 51 -9.76 -21.84 -10.67
C VAL A 51 -9.27 -21.38 -12.05
N THR A 52 -10.08 -21.59 -13.08
CA THR A 52 -9.79 -21.10 -14.43
C THR A 52 -10.42 -19.72 -14.60
N ILE A 53 -9.59 -18.70 -14.79
CA ILE A 53 -10.02 -17.32 -15.10
C ILE A 53 -9.38 -16.92 -16.42
N GLU A 54 -10.20 -16.56 -17.40
CA GLU A 54 -9.72 -16.07 -18.69
C GLU A 54 -9.32 -14.62 -18.59
N ASN A 55 -8.07 -14.36 -18.20
CA ASN A 55 -7.50 -13.01 -18.14
C ASN A 55 -6.12 -12.98 -18.79
N MET A 56 -5.99 -12.23 -19.89
CA MET A 56 -4.73 -12.09 -20.61
C MET A 56 -3.96 -10.86 -20.13
N GLY A 57 -2.69 -11.06 -19.79
CA GLY A 57 -1.77 -9.94 -19.52
C GLY A 57 -1.98 -9.23 -18.19
N ALA A 58 -2.66 -9.87 -17.23
CA ALA A 58 -2.71 -9.39 -15.85
C ALA A 58 -1.29 -9.31 -15.24
N ILE A 59 -0.97 -8.16 -14.68
CA ILE A 59 0.29 -7.86 -14.00
C ILE A 59 0.09 -7.91 -12.48
N ASN A 60 -1.09 -7.50 -12.01
CA ASN A 60 -1.45 -7.53 -10.59
C ASN A 60 -2.89 -8.03 -10.39
N ILE A 61 -3.17 -8.56 -9.19
CA ILE A 61 -4.52 -8.94 -8.74
C ILE A 61 -4.75 -8.33 -7.37
N ASP A 62 -5.82 -7.55 -7.24
CA ASP A 62 -6.30 -6.99 -5.99
C ASP A 62 -7.66 -7.59 -5.64
N ILE A 63 -7.86 -7.96 -4.37
CA ILE A 63 -9.15 -8.43 -3.86
C ILE A 63 -9.78 -7.29 -3.07
N ILE A 64 -10.85 -6.70 -3.60
CA ILE A 64 -11.51 -5.53 -3.03
C ILE A 64 -12.98 -5.87 -2.84
N ASP A 65 -13.39 -5.98 -1.57
CA ASP A 65 -14.73 -6.43 -1.18
C ASP A 65 -15.15 -7.74 -1.88
N SER A 66 -16.10 -7.66 -2.81
CA SER A 66 -16.65 -8.77 -3.58
C SER A 66 -16.03 -8.90 -4.98
N PHE A 67 -15.02 -8.08 -5.29
CA PHE A 67 -14.37 -7.99 -6.60
C PHE A 67 -12.97 -8.61 -6.59
N LEU A 68 -12.65 -9.31 -7.68
CA LEU A 68 -11.28 -9.59 -8.12
C LEU A 68 -10.93 -8.58 -9.20
N VAL A 69 -9.93 -7.75 -8.94
CA VAL A 69 -9.54 -6.63 -9.78
C VAL A 69 -8.17 -6.93 -10.37
N PHE A 70 -8.13 -7.21 -11.66
CA PHE A 70 -6.90 -7.48 -12.38
C PHE A 70 -6.43 -6.22 -13.06
N SER A 71 -5.17 -5.85 -12.84
CA SER A 71 -4.54 -4.72 -13.53
C SER A 71 -3.71 -5.26 -14.70
N SER A 72 -3.95 -4.76 -15.91
CA SER A 72 -3.24 -5.16 -17.13
C SER A 72 -2.78 -3.93 -17.90
N GLY A 73 -1.55 -3.94 -18.41
CA GLY A 73 -1.07 -2.90 -19.33
C GLY A 73 -1.60 -3.03 -20.76
N SER A 74 -2.73 -3.73 -20.97
CA SER A 74 -3.31 -3.92 -22.30
C SER A 74 -3.81 -2.59 -22.88
N LEU A 75 -3.77 -2.49 -24.21
CA LEU A 75 -3.83 -1.20 -24.93
C LEU A 75 -5.18 -0.46 -24.80
N ASP A 76 -6.28 -1.16 -24.51
CA ASP A 76 -7.61 -0.55 -24.55
C ASP A 76 -8.11 -0.10 -23.16
N THR A 77 -7.80 -0.85 -22.10
CA THR A 77 -8.26 -0.61 -20.73
C THR A 77 -7.29 -1.20 -19.71
N PHE A 78 -7.10 -0.53 -18.58
CA PHE A 78 -6.13 -0.97 -17.58
C PHE A 78 -6.63 -2.03 -16.59
N TYR A 79 -7.95 -2.20 -16.49
CA TYR A 79 -8.53 -3.04 -15.45
C TYR A 79 -9.54 -4.03 -16.00
N ASN A 80 -9.49 -5.25 -15.48
CA ASN A 80 -10.47 -6.29 -15.75
C ASN A 80 -11.02 -6.82 -14.41
N VAL A 81 -12.34 -6.85 -14.25
CA VAL A 81 -13.00 -7.13 -12.97
C VAL A 81 -13.87 -8.37 -13.04
N TYR A 82 -13.76 -9.21 -12.01
CA TYR A 82 -14.56 -10.41 -11.83
C TYR A 82 -15.19 -10.42 -10.44
N SER A 83 -16.24 -11.23 -10.28
CA SER A 83 -16.74 -11.63 -8.96
C SER A 83 -15.69 -12.50 -8.25
N LYS A 84 -15.40 -12.19 -6.98
CA LYS A 84 -14.58 -13.05 -6.12
C LYS A 84 -15.23 -14.40 -5.81
N TYR A 85 -16.57 -14.44 -5.84
CA TYR A 85 -17.33 -15.62 -5.41
C TYR A 85 -17.65 -16.56 -6.58
N THR A 86 -18.02 -15.99 -7.72
CA THR A 86 -18.49 -16.77 -8.88
C THR A 86 -17.48 -16.79 -10.03
N TYR A 87 -16.41 -15.99 -9.93
CA TYR A 87 -15.44 -15.76 -11.01
C TYR A 87 -16.08 -15.28 -12.32
N GLN A 88 -17.31 -14.76 -12.23
CA GLN A 88 -18.01 -14.16 -13.36
C GLN A 88 -17.34 -12.84 -13.72
N HIS A 89 -17.04 -12.67 -15.01
CA HIS A 89 -16.51 -11.43 -15.55
C HIS A 89 -17.56 -10.31 -15.52
N TYR A 90 -17.19 -9.15 -14.96
CA TYR A 90 -18.03 -7.95 -14.91
C TYR A 90 -17.68 -6.93 -16.00
N GLY A 91 -16.42 -6.85 -16.42
CA GLY A 91 -16.03 -6.01 -17.54
C GLY A 91 -14.60 -5.49 -17.48
N HIS A 92 -14.29 -4.71 -18.51
CA HIS A 92 -13.04 -3.97 -18.66
C HIS A 92 -13.27 -2.49 -18.34
N PHE A 93 -12.32 -1.89 -17.63
CA PHE A 93 -12.47 -0.56 -17.06
C PHE A 93 -11.19 0.25 -17.15
N ILE A 94 -11.39 1.56 -17.16
CA ILE A 94 -10.41 2.63 -17.20
C ILE A 94 -9.63 2.56 -18.52
N PRO A 95 -10.24 3.09 -19.60
CA PRO A 95 -9.53 3.21 -20.87
C PRO A 95 -8.31 4.13 -20.77
N GLN A 96 -7.35 3.87 -21.65
CA GLN A 96 -6.19 4.73 -21.80
C GLN A 96 -6.58 6.06 -22.47
N GLY A 97 -6.30 7.18 -21.82
CA GLY A 97 -6.56 8.50 -22.35
C GLY A 97 -6.49 9.61 -21.30
N ARG A 98 -7.12 10.76 -21.57
CA ARG A 98 -7.08 11.95 -20.70
C ARG A 98 -8.46 12.52 -20.39
N GLY A 99 -9.53 11.87 -20.87
CA GLY A 99 -10.90 12.23 -20.54
C GLY A 99 -11.26 11.95 -19.07
N ASP A 100 -12.46 12.37 -18.70
CA ASP A 100 -12.93 12.30 -17.31
C ASP A 100 -12.93 10.87 -16.76
N ASN A 101 -13.28 9.90 -17.61
CA ASN A 101 -13.34 8.47 -17.29
C ASN A 101 -12.09 7.67 -17.71
N GLU A 102 -10.99 8.36 -18.01
CA GLU A 102 -9.76 7.75 -18.54
C GLU A 102 -8.57 8.00 -17.60
N LEU A 103 -7.52 7.19 -17.78
CA LEU A 103 -6.19 7.45 -17.24
C LEU A 103 -5.15 7.40 -18.36
N PRO A 104 -4.08 8.20 -18.31
CA PRO A 104 -3.07 8.22 -19.37
C PRO A 104 -2.16 6.99 -19.35
N THR A 105 -1.99 6.39 -18.17
CA THR A 105 -1.14 5.25 -17.90
C THR A 105 -1.78 4.39 -16.82
N ILE A 106 -1.44 3.10 -16.80
CA ILE A 106 -1.80 2.22 -15.69
C ILE A 106 -1.33 2.82 -14.36
N SER A 107 -2.22 2.81 -13.38
CA SER A 107 -1.98 3.24 -12.01
C SER A 107 -2.50 2.14 -11.12
N TYR A 108 -1.77 1.75 -10.08
CA TYR A 108 -2.18 0.68 -9.16
C TYR A 108 -2.95 1.26 -7.97
N PRO A 109 -3.84 0.49 -7.32
CA PRO A 109 -4.55 0.93 -6.13
C PRO A 109 -3.60 1.44 -5.04
N ILE A 110 -3.76 2.70 -4.61
CA ILE A 110 -3.05 3.25 -3.46
C ILE A 110 -3.70 2.74 -2.17
N PHE A 111 -5.03 2.84 -2.12
CA PHE A 111 -5.90 2.28 -1.09
C PHE A 111 -7.32 2.17 -1.65
N TRP A 112 -8.21 1.55 -0.88
CA TRP A 112 -9.63 1.46 -1.21
C TRP A 112 -10.48 1.76 0.03
N SER A 113 -11.71 2.20 -0.18
CA SER A 113 -12.70 2.44 0.87
C SER A 113 -14.06 1.84 0.49
N ASN A 114 -14.91 1.67 1.49
CA ASN A 114 -16.32 1.33 1.30
C ASN A 114 -17.18 2.45 1.87
N GLU A 115 -17.91 3.14 1.00
CA GLU A 115 -18.75 4.28 1.38
C GLU A 115 -20.19 4.03 0.95
N LYS A 116 -21.09 3.85 1.92
CA LYS A 116 -22.54 3.64 1.67
C LYS A 116 -22.84 2.53 0.65
N GLY A 117 -22.06 1.46 0.65
CA GLY A 117 -22.20 0.32 -0.29
C GLY A 117 -21.47 0.50 -1.63
N HIS A 118 -20.70 1.58 -1.79
CA HIS A 118 -19.82 1.80 -2.93
C HIS A 118 -18.38 1.46 -2.55
N SER A 119 -17.79 0.51 -3.25
CA SER A 119 -16.36 0.26 -3.15
C SER A 119 -15.64 1.27 -4.05
N LEU A 120 -14.77 2.09 -3.44
CA LEU A 120 -13.99 3.11 -4.12
C LEU A 120 -12.51 2.72 -4.12
N ILE A 121 -11.88 2.78 -5.28
CA ILE A 121 -10.45 2.48 -5.47
C ILE A 121 -9.74 3.79 -5.80
N TYR A 122 -8.75 4.16 -5.00
CA TYR A 122 -8.03 5.42 -5.17
C TYR A 122 -6.79 5.20 -6.02
N LEU A 123 -6.78 5.85 -7.19
CA LEU A 123 -5.76 5.69 -8.22
C LEU A 123 -5.05 7.02 -8.45
N ASP A 124 -3.72 6.98 -8.49
CA ASP A 124 -2.89 8.11 -8.88
C ASP A 124 -3.09 8.43 -10.37
N ASN A 125 -3.42 9.67 -10.69
CA ASN A 125 -3.36 10.21 -12.03
C ASN A 125 -2.11 11.10 -12.18
N ARG A 126 -1.01 10.47 -12.58
CA ARG A 126 0.30 11.12 -12.69
C ARG A 126 0.35 12.31 -13.65
N ALA A 127 -0.49 12.34 -14.67
CA ALA A 127 -0.48 13.45 -15.62
C ALA A 127 -1.03 14.75 -15.01
N THR A 128 -1.90 14.65 -14.01
CA THR A 128 -2.51 15.81 -13.34
C THR A 128 -2.03 15.99 -11.91
N GLY A 129 -1.29 15.04 -11.35
CA GLY A 129 -0.88 15.09 -9.94
C GLY A 129 -2.08 15.03 -9.00
N THR A 130 -3.11 14.25 -9.35
CA THR A 130 -4.34 14.10 -8.56
C THR A 130 -4.62 12.64 -8.30
N VAL A 131 -5.33 12.32 -7.23
CA VAL A 131 -5.90 10.99 -7.00
C VAL A 131 -7.36 10.97 -7.46
N LYS A 132 -7.70 10.05 -8.37
CA LYS A 132 -9.08 9.77 -8.76
C LYS A 132 -9.63 8.59 -7.97
N ALA A 133 -10.86 8.70 -7.46
CA ALA A 133 -11.56 7.60 -6.80
C ALA A 133 -12.45 6.88 -7.82
N TRP A 134 -12.09 5.67 -8.21
CA TRP A 134 -12.86 4.81 -9.10
C TRP A 134 -13.94 4.07 -8.31
N ASP A 135 -15.21 4.33 -8.59
CA ASP A 135 -16.33 3.58 -8.01
C ASP A 135 -16.53 2.29 -8.78
N ILE A 136 -15.92 1.20 -8.29
CA ILE A 136 -15.98 -0.11 -8.95
C ILE A 136 -17.39 -0.70 -8.90
N THR A 137 -18.15 -0.41 -7.83
CA THR A 137 -19.54 -0.86 -7.69
C THR A 137 -20.43 -0.25 -8.79
N GLN A 138 -20.40 1.07 -8.94
CA GLN A 138 -21.15 1.77 -10.00
C GLN A 138 -20.64 1.39 -11.39
N SER A 139 -19.33 1.23 -11.53
CA SER A 139 -18.74 0.88 -12.82
C SER A 139 -19.22 -0.48 -13.30
N CYS A 140 -19.22 -1.49 -12.43
CA CYS A 140 -19.77 -2.81 -12.74
C CYS A 140 -21.27 -2.75 -13.05
N ALA A 141 -22.04 -1.99 -12.25
CA ALA A 141 -23.48 -1.84 -12.47
C ALA A 141 -23.82 -1.18 -13.82
N LYS A 142 -23.06 -0.16 -14.23
CA LYS A 142 -23.27 0.59 -15.48
C LYS A 142 -22.50 0.03 -16.68
N ARG A 143 -21.59 -0.93 -16.45
CA ARG A 143 -20.65 -1.48 -17.44
C ARG A 143 -19.81 -0.40 -18.14
N THR A 144 -19.41 0.62 -17.39
CA THR A 144 -18.54 1.70 -17.87
C THR A 144 -17.74 2.26 -16.71
N THR A 145 -16.62 2.93 -16.95
CA THR A 145 -15.82 3.53 -15.89
C THR A 145 -16.51 4.73 -15.27
N VAL A 146 -16.62 4.73 -13.95
CA VAL A 146 -17.19 5.81 -13.16
C VAL A 146 -16.17 6.26 -12.12
N PHE A 147 -15.58 7.43 -12.32
CA PHE A 147 -14.86 8.10 -11.24
C PHE A 147 -15.81 8.97 -10.42
N SER A 148 -15.49 9.13 -9.14
CA SER A 148 -16.08 10.16 -8.29
C SER A 148 -15.77 11.55 -8.90
N PRO A 149 -16.74 12.48 -8.90
CA PRO A 149 -16.63 13.75 -9.63
C PRO A 149 -15.57 14.70 -9.07
N THR A 150 -15.11 14.50 -7.83
CA THR A 150 -14.12 15.37 -7.20
C THR A 150 -12.81 14.61 -7.00
N PRO A 151 -11.80 14.79 -7.88
CA PRO A 151 -10.47 14.25 -7.64
C PRO A 151 -9.83 14.93 -6.43
N ILE A 152 -9.01 14.17 -5.71
CA ILE A 152 -8.25 14.68 -4.57
C ILE A 152 -6.94 15.28 -5.11
N ASP A 153 -6.76 16.58 -4.95
CA ASP A 153 -5.51 17.23 -5.30
C ASP A 153 -4.43 16.89 -4.26
N ILE A 154 -3.36 16.24 -4.72
CA ILE A 154 -2.22 15.82 -3.90
C ILE A 154 -0.97 16.67 -4.17
N SER A 155 -1.04 17.62 -5.11
CA SER A 155 0.04 18.58 -5.35
C SER A 155 0.45 19.41 -4.12
N PRO A 156 -0.43 19.76 -3.15
CA PRO A 156 -0.02 20.52 -1.97
C PRO A 156 0.54 19.65 -0.83
N VAL A 157 0.56 18.32 -0.96
CA VAL A 157 1.02 17.42 0.11
C VAL A 157 2.56 17.37 0.17
N PRO A 158 3.20 17.88 1.24
CA PRO A 158 4.65 17.87 1.36
C PRO A 158 5.21 16.44 1.35
N GLY A 159 6.25 16.19 0.55
CA GLY A 159 6.87 14.86 0.41
C GLY A 159 6.27 13.98 -0.70
N PHE A 160 5.06 14.27 -1.20
CA PHE A 160 4.49 13.51 -2.32
C PHE A 160 5.21 13.83 -3.65
N GLN A 161 5.60 15.10 -3.85
CA GLN A 161 6.43 15.53 -4.98
C GLN A 161 7.82 14.87 -4.99
N ALA A 162 8.35 14.46 -3.82
CA ALA A 162 9.64 13.78 -3.70
C ALA A 162 9.54 12.27 -3.98
N LEU A 163 8.40 11.65 -3.66
CA LEU A 163 8.12 10.24 -3.96
C LEU A 163 7.76 10.02 -5.44
N TYR A 164 7.19 11.04 -6.09
CA TYR A 164 6.73 10.99 -7.48
C TYR A 164 7.04 12.31 -8.19
N PRO A 165 8.24 12.48 -8.77
CA PRO A 165 8.58 13.68 -9.51
C PRO A 165 7.67 13.81 -10.74
N LEU A 166 6.73 14.77 -10.68
CA LEU A 166 5.89 15.13 -11.81
C LEU A 166 6.80 15.69 -12.91
N GLN A 167 6.72 15.16 -14.13
CA GLN A 167 7.46 15.71 -15.26
C GLN A 167 6.94 17.14 -15.54
N GLY A 168 7.67 18.14 -15.08
CA GLY A 168 7.34 19.56 -15.30
C GLY A 168 7.98 20.55 -14.32
N SER A 169 8.52 20.12 -13.18
CA SER A 169 9.28 21.00 -12.29
C SER A 169 10.74 21.09 -12.72
N VAL A 170 11.03 22.04 -13.62
CA VAL A 170 12.37 22.65 -13.78
C VAL A 170 12.41 23.90 -12.91
#